data_AF-A0A9P8F2Z5-F1
#
_entry.id   AF-A0A9P8F2Z5-F1
#
_cell.length_a   1.000
_cell.length_b   1.000
_cell.length_c   1.000
_cell.angle_alpha   90.00
_cell.angle_beta   90.00
_cell.angle_gamma   90.00
#
_symmetry.space_group_name_H-M   'P 1'
#
loop_
_entity.id
_entity.type
_entity.pdbx_description
1 polymer ?
#
loop_
_entity_poly.entity_id
_entity_poly.type
_entity_poly.pdbx_seq_one_letter_code
_entity_poly.pdbx_strand_id
1 'polypeptide(L)'
;MLRGVNRLATRPNRLAHTNLPALRRTYASVTDLSNYPKPGDQLHGFTLKRAKHVPELELTALQFTHERTGADYLHIARDDQNNVFSIGFKTNPPDATGV
;
A
#
# COMPACT_ATOMS: atom_id res chain seq x y z
N MET A 1 -50.68 52.61 30.94
CA MET A 1 -49.37 52.99 31.52
C MET A 1 -48.36 51.98 31.01
N LEU A 2 -47.53 52.32 30.02
CA LEU A 2 -46.15 52.85 30.16
C LEU A 2 -45.24 51.78 30.81
N ARG A 3 -44.11 51.31 30.25
CA ARG A 3 -43.20 51.70 29.16
C ARG A 3 -42.30 50.49 28.85
N GLY A 4 -41.70 50.44 27.66
CA GLY A 4 -40.55 49.57 27.42
C GLY A 4 -40.12 49.47 25.96
N VAL A 5 -39.56 50.55 25.41
CA VAL A 5 -38.91 50.59 24.09
C VAL A 5 -37.40 50.75 24.32
N ASN A 6 -36.56 49.84 23.83
CA ASN A 6 -35.53 50.10 22.80
C ASN A 6 -34.45 48.99 22.70
N ARG A 7 -34.24 48.57 21.43
CA ARG A 7 -32.98 48.33 20.70
C ARG A 7 -31.75 47.82 21.46
N LEU A 8 -31.12 46.77 20.91
CA LEU A 8 -29.89 46.93 20.12
C LEU A 8 -29.57 45.65 19.36
N ALA A 9 -29.28 45.83 18.07
CA ALA A 9 -28.79 44.81 17.17
C ALA A 9 -27.38 44.36 17.57
N THR A 10 -27.12 43.06 17.54
CA THR A 10 -25.75 42.55 17.40
C THR A 10 -25.78 41.18 16.72
N ARG A 11 -25.51 41.18 15.42
CA ARG A 11 -24.79 40.11 14.70
C ARG A 11 -23.70 40.82 13.89
N PRO A 12 -22.56 40.21 13.54
CA PRO A 12 -22.15 38.80 13.67
C PRO A 12 -20.80 38.69 14.45
N ASN A 13 -20.19 37.55 14.72
CA ASN A 13 -19.30 36.87 13.79
C ASN A 13 -18.77 35.60 14.48
N ARG A 14 -19.46 34.47 14.33
CA ARG A 14 -18.83 33.17 14.62
C ARG A 14 -18.26 32.71 13.29
N LEU A 15 -16.95 32.84 13.14
CA LEU A 15 -16.20 32.21 12.06
C LEU A 15 -16.56 30.72 12.09
N ALA A 16 -17.46 30.32 11.19
CA ALA A 16 -17.65 28.93 10.87
C ALA A 16 -16.36 28.52 10.18
N HIS A 17 -15.43 27.94 10.94
CA HIS A 17 -14.42 27.09 10.37
C HIS A 17 -15.19 25.94 9.73
N THR A 18 -15.45 26.07 8.43
CA THR A 18 -15.86 24.97 7.59
C THR A 18 -14.78 23.91 7.76
N ASN A 19 -15.10 22.85 8.50
CA ASN A 19 -14.39 21.59 8.40
C ASN A 19 -14.63 21.07 6.99
N LEU A 20 -13.87 21.59 6.03
CA LEU A 20 -13.68 20.93 4.76
C LEU A 20 -13.10 19.56 5.12
N PRO A 21 -13.77 18.44 4.79
CA PRO A 21 -13.12 17.15 4.95
C PRO A 21 -11.85 17.24 4.13
N ALA A 22 -10.70 17.04 4.78
CA ALA A 22 -9.43 16.92 4.08
C ALA A 22 -9.67 15.90 2.97
N LEU A 23 -9.61 16.34 1.72
CA LEU A 23 -9.76 15.48 0.57
C LEU A 23 -8.65 14.44 0.73
N ARG A 24 -8.98 13.26 1.26
CA ARG A 24 -8.06 12.13 1.26
C ARG A 24 -7.82 11.89 -0.22
N ARG A 25 -6.67 12.31 -0.72
CA ARG A 25 -6.15 11.82 -2.00
C ARG A 25 -6.13 10.30 -1.86
N THR A 26 -7.16 9.66 -2.38
CA THR A 26 -7.12 8.25 -2.70
C THR A 26 -6.17 8.16 -3.87
N TYR A 27 -4.87 8.00 -3.57
CA TYR A 27 -3.96 7.47 -4.56
C TYR A 27 -4.58 6.12 -4.98
N ALA A 28 -4.89 5.97 -6.27
CA ALA A 28 -5.53 4.79 -6.82
C ALA A 28 -4.68 3.50 -6.65
N SER A 29 -3.49 3.63 -6.05
CA SER A 29 -2.45 2.62 -5.90
C SER A 29 -2.25 2.12 -4.46
N VAL A 30 -3.21 2.32 -3.55
CA VAL A 30 -3.16 1.60 -2.26
C VAL A 30 -3.53 0.15 -2.55
N THR A 31 -2.53 -0.67 -2.89
CA THR A 31 -2.70 -2.12 -2.94
C THR A 31 -2.99 -2.60 -1.52
N ASP A 32 -4.27 -2.71 -1.19
CA ASP A 32 -4.71 -3.15 0.13
C ASP A 32 -4.16 -4.54 0.44
N LEU A 33 -3.36 -4.63 1.51
CA LEU A 33 -2.77 -5.88 1.99
C LEU A 33 -3.83 -6.93 2.35
N SER A 34 -5.08 -6.51 2.63
CA SER A 34 -6.18 -7.42 2.94
C SER A 34 -6.57 -8.34 1.77
N ASN A 35 -6.27 -7.93 0.53
CA ASN A 35 -6.54 -8.71 -0.68
C ASN A 35 -5.47 -9.77 -0.97
N TYR A 36 -4.39 -9.79 -0.20
CA TYR A 36 -3.28 -10.70 -0.37
C TYR A 36 -3.25 -11.78 0.71
N PRO A 37 -2.57 -12.91 0.47
CA PRO A 37 -2.35 -13.93 1.49
C PRO A 37 -1.63 -13.33 2.71
N LYS A 38 -1.83 -13.94 3.87
CA LYS A 38 -1.18 -13.56 5.12
C LYS A 38 0.11 -14.35 5.30
N PRO A 39 1.12 -13.80 5.99
CA PRO A 39 2.32 -14.56 6.34
C PRO A 39 1.94 -15.89 7.02
N GLY A 40 2.49 -16.99 6.51
CA GLY A 40 2.15 -18.36 6.92
C GLY A 40 1.20 -19.09 5.96
N ASP A 41 0.46 -18.38 5.11
CA ASP A 41 -0.41 -19.01 4.11
C ASP A 41 0.41 -19.77 3.06
N GLN A 42 -0.13 -20.92 2.65
CA GLN A 42 0.47 -21.79 1.65
C GLN A 42 -0.30 -21.77 0.34
N LEU A 43 0.43 -21.61 -0.76
CA LEU A 43 -0.09 -21.58 -2.12
C LEU A 43 0.80 -22.42 -3.01
N HIS A 44 0.27 -23.53 -3.53
CA HIS A 44 0.97 -24.37 -4.51
C HIS A 44 2.41 -24.77 -4.11
N GLY A 45 2.63 -25.05 -2.82
CA GLY A 45 3.95 -25.42 -2.29
C GLY A 45 4.86 -24.24 -1.91
N PHE A 46 4.38 -23.00 -2.02
CA PHE A 46 5.04 -21.80 -1.53
C PHE A 46 4.37 -21.30 -0.26
N THR A 47 5.17 -20.93 0.74
CA THR A 47 4.67 -20.24 1.94
C THR A 47 5.00 -18.77 1.88
N LEU A 48 4.01 -17.90 2.10
CA LEU A 48 4.27 -16.48 2.23
C LEU A 48 5.03 -16.21 3.54
N LYS A 49 6.23 -15.63 3.45
CA LYS A 49 7.04 -15.27 4.62
C LYS A 49 6.79 -13.83 5.05
N ARG A 50 6.59 -12.92 4.10
CA ARG A 50 6.38 -11.49 4.38
C ARG A 50 5.62 -10.81 3.25
N ALA A 51 4.70 -9.92 3.61
CA ALA A 51 4.12 -8.93 2.71
C ALA A 51 4.50 -7.52 3.19
N LYS A 52 4.85 -6.62 2.26
CA LYS A 52 5.18 -5.24 2.56
C LYS A 52 4.60 -4.31 1.49
N HIS A 53 3.76 -3.38 1.91
CA HIS A 53 3.35 -2.27 1.06
C HIS A 53 4.46 -1.21 1.00
N VAL A 54 4.74 -0.69 -0.19
CA VAL A 54 5.77 0.34 -0.43
C VAL A 54 5.09 1.50 -1.19
N PRO A 55 4.52 2.49 -0.46
CA PRO A 55 3.76 3.58 -1.06
C PRO A 55 4.54 4.41 -2.06
N GLU A 56 5.84 4.62 -1.81
CA GLU A 56 6.72 5.43 -2.67
C GLU A 56 6.91 4.82 -4.06
N LEU A 57 6.67 3.51 -4.19
CA LEU A 57 6.75 2.75 -5.44
C LEU A 57 5.38 2.25 -5.92
N GLU A 58 4.29 2.62 -5.24
CA GLU A 58 2.92 2.24 -5.59
C GLU A 58 2.71 0.72 -5.75
N LEU A 59 3.38 -0.07 -4.92
CA LEU A 59 3.39 -1.53 -5.02
C LEU A 59 3.29 -2.23 -3.66
N THR A 60 2.97 -3.52 -3.72
CA THR A 60 3.09 -4.45 -2.61
C THR A 60 4.03 -5.59 -2.98
N ALA A 61 5.06 -5.78 -2.17
CA ALA A 61 6.02 -6.87 -2.31
C ALA A 61 5.61 -8.06 -1.43
N LEU A 62 5.50 -9.24 -2.03
CA LEU A 62 5.20 -10.51 -1.37
C LEU A 62 6.39 -11.47 -1.53
N GLN A 63 6.98 -11.85 -0.40
CA GLN A 63 8.13 -12.75 -0.37
C GLN A 63 7.69 -14.14 0.07
N PHE A 64 7.92 -15.12 -0.79
CA PHE A 64 7.60 -16.53 -0.58
C PHE A 64 8.85 -17.39 -0.54
N THR A 65 8.73 -18.58 0.04
CA THR A 65 9.71 -19.67 -0.07
C THR A 65 9.00 -20.92 -0.53
N HIS A 66 9.54 -21.62 -1.53
CA HIS A 66 9.06 -22.94 -1.95
C HIS A 66 9.50 -24.00 -0.94
N GLU A 67 8.54 -24.69 -0.32
CA GLU A 67 8.81 -25.57 0.82
C GLU A 67 9.70 -26.77 0.46
N ARG A 68 9.57 -27.30 -0.76
CA ARG A 68 10.33 -28.49 -1.18
C ARG A 68 11.76 -28.19 -1.61
N THR A 69 12.02 -27.03 -2.22
CA THR A 69 13.35 -26.71 -2.80
C THR A 69 14.08 -25.60 -2.04
N GLY A 70 13.39 -24.87 -1.17
CA GLY A 70 13.91 -23.67 -0.53
C GLY A 70 14.06 -22.47 -1.47
N ALA A 71 13.51 -22.53 -2.69
CA ALA A 71 13.64 -21.43 -3.65
C ALA A 71 12.91 -20.17 -3.15
N ASP A 72 13.60 -19.04 -3.18
CA ASP A 72 13.03 -17.73 -2.89
C ASP A 72 12.22 -17.21 -4.08
N TYR A 73 11.06 -16.63 -3.79
CA TYR A 73 10.20 -16.00 -4.80
C TYR A 73 9.72 -14.64 -4.31
N LEU A 74 9.86 -13.61 -5.16
CA LEU A 74 9.41 -12.26 -4.88
C LEU A 74 8.36 -11.85 -5.92
N HIS A 75 7.13 -11.70 -5.47
CA HIS A 75 6.05 -11.16 -6.29
C HIS A 75 5.89 -9.66 -6.01
N ILE A 76 5.84 -8.87 -7.08
CA ILE A 76 5.60 -7.43 -7.01
C ILE A 76 4.22 -7.17 -7.59
N ALA A 77 3.27 -6.85 -6.72
CA ALA A 77 1.92 -6.54 -7.12
C ALA A 77 1.77 -5.02 -7.29
N ARG A 78 1.35 -4.60 -8.48
CA ARG A 78 1.12 -3.20 -8.85
C ARG A 78 0.03 -3.16 -9.91
N ASP A 79 -0.65 -2.02 -10.04
CA ASP A 79 -1.59 -1.76 -11.14
C ASP A 79 -0.80 -1.44 -12.43
N ASP A 80 -0.25 -2.48 -13.06
CA ASP A 80 0.42 -2.43 -14.37
C ASP A 80 0.08 -3.69 -15.18
N GLN A 81 -0.33 -3.49 -16.42
CA GLN A 81 -0.69 -4.57 -17.33
C GLN A 81 0.55 -5.26 -17.93
N ASN A 82 1.70 -4.58 -17.95
CA ASN A 82 2.95 -5.12 -18.45
C ASN A 82 3.63 -6.00 -17.41
N ASN A 83 3.27 -7.27 -17.42
CA ASN A 83 3.80 -8.27 -16.50
C ASN A 83 5.19 -8.76 -16.94
N VAL A 84 6.08 -8.98 -15.97
CA VAL A 84 7.42 -9.51 -16.20
C VAL A 84 7.71 -10.67 -15.25
N PHE A 85 8.48 -11.63 -15.72
CA PHE A 85 9.01 -12.74 -14.92
C PHE A 85 10.51 -12.89 -15.16
N SER A 86 11.25 -13.19 -14.08
CA SER A 86 12.69 -13.44 -14.12
C SER A 86 13.07 -14.51 -13.12
N ILE A 87 14.16 -15.23 -13.40
CA ILE A 87 14.76 -16.22 -12.52
C ILE A 87 16.28 -16.01 -12.52
N GLY A 88 16.88 -16.03 -11.32
CA GLY A 88 18.31 -15.90 -11.13
C GLY A 88 18.89 -17.16 -10.50
N PHE A 89 20.00 -17.64 -11.05
CA PHE A 89 20.80 -18.70 -10.46
C PHE A 89 22.11 -18.13 -9.96
N LYS A 90 22.61 -18.61 -8.82
CA LYS A 90 23.93 -18.26 -8.33
C LYS A 90 24.99 -19.00 -9.16
N THR A 91 25.68 -18.29 -10.05
CA THR A 91 26.70 -18.83 -10.95
C THR A 91 28.07 -18.29 -10.54
N ASN A 92 28.63 -18.78 -9.43
CA ASN A 92 30.00 -18.43 -9.04
C ASN A 92 30.97 -19.12 -10.02
N PRO A 93 31.64 -18.40 -10.93
CA PRO A 93 32.51 -19.05 -11.91
C PRO A 93 33.79 -19.53 -11.21
N PRO A 94 34.27 -20.76 -11.47
CA PRO A 94 35.51 -21.27 -10.90
C PRO A 94 36.76 -20.77 -11.64
N ASP A 95 36.59 -20.29 -12.87
CA ASP A 95 37.66 -19.84 -13.76
C ASP A 95 37.17 -18.76 -14.74
N ALA A 96 38.02 -18.39 -15.70
CA ALA A 96 37.75 -17.33 -16.68
C ALA A 96 37.25 -17.87 -18.04
N THR A 97 36.68 -19.08 -18.09
CA THR A 97 36.19 -19.69 -19.35
C THR A 97 34.86 -19.09 -19.84
N GLY A 98 34.16 -18.34 -18.99
CA GLY A 98 32.84 -17.79 -19.29
C GLY A 98 31.69 -18.77 -19.04
N VAL A 99 31.93 -19.80 -18.23
CA VAL A 99 30.96 -20.80 -17.76
C VAL A 99 30.79 -20.72 -16.24
#